data_AF-A0A370X3H8-F1
#
_entry.id   AF-A0A370X3H8-F1
#
_cell.length_a   1.000
_cell.length_b   1.000
_cell.length_c   1.000
_cell.angle_alpha   90.00
_cell.angle_beta   90.00
_cell.angle_gamma   90.00
#
_symmetry.space_group_name_H-M   'P 1'
#
loop_
_entity.id
_entity.type
_entity.pdbx_description
1 polymer ?
#
loop_
_entity_poly.entity_id
_entity_poly.type
_entity_poly.pdbx_seq_one_letter_code
_entity_poly.pdbx_strand_id
1 'polypeptide(L)'
;MSELEVIHQAFRVILFATAPALLAALVVGVFVGLLQSALQVQDQAIAYVLKLAVVCLILLMMSRWLLQTLDQLFGAIYLLVPGMKAGSI
;
A
#
# COMPACT_ATOMS: atom_id res chain seq x y z
N MET A 1 17.53 21.80 15.96
CA MET A 1 17.31 21.15 14.65
C MET A 1 15.95 21.59 14.16
N SER A 2 15.86 22.19 12.97
CA SER A 2 14.63 22.89 12.56
C SER A 2 13.51 21.87 12.31
N GLU A 3 12.30 22.13 12.82
CA GLU A 3 11.16 21.19 12.72
C GLU A 3 10.82 20.82 11.27
N LEU A 4 11.20 21.69 10.32
CA LEU A 4 11.04 21.50 8.89
C LEU A 4 11.90 20.36 8.32
N GLU A 5 13.11 20.15 8.83
CA GLU A 5 14.00 19.06 8.37
C GLU A 5 13.47 17.69 8.76
N VAL A 6 12.83 17.57 9.93
CA VAL A 6 12.20 16.32 10.37
C VAL A 6 11.02 15.96 9.47
N ILE A 7 10.17 16.94 9.14
CA ILE A 7 9.03 16.75 8.23
C ILE A 7 9.52 16.36 6.84
N HIS A 8 10.55 17.04 6.32
CA HIS A 8 11.06 16.78 4.98
C HIS A 8 11.73 15.40 4.87
N GLN A 9 12.47 14.99 5.90
CA GLN A 9 13.06 13.66 6.00
C GLN A 9 11.98 12.57 6.13
N ALA A 10 10.95 12.79 6.95
CA ALA A 10 9.83 11.87 7.09
C ALA A 10 9.08 11.69 5.77
N PHE A 11 8.80 12.78 5.05
CA PHE A 11 8.13 12.73 3.75
C PHE A 11 8.96 11.98 2.71
N ARG A 12 10.29 12.17 2.71
CA ARG A 12 11.21 11.44 1.82
C ARG A 12 11.22 9.94 2.10
N VAL A 13 11.19 9.53 3.36
CA VAL A 13 11.12 8.12 3.77
C VAL A 13 9.79 7.51 3.34
N ILE A 14 8.67 8.20 3.55
CA ILE A 14 7.33 7.73 3.15
C ILE A 14 7.23 7.61 1.62
N LEU A 15 7.76 8.56 0.86
CA LEU A 15 7.79 8.52 -0.60
C LEU A 15 8.58 7.31 -1.13
N PHE A 16 9.76 7.05 -0.58
CA PHE A 16 10.57 5.89 -0.99
C PHE A 16 9.96 4.56 -0.53
N ALA A 17 9.32 4.54 0.64
CA ALA A 17 8.61 3.38 1.17
C ALA A 17 7.37 3.01 0.32
N THR A 18 6.63 4.02 -0.14
CA THR A 18 5.40 3.86 -0.94
C THR A 18 5.66 3.79 -2.45
N ALA A 19 6.84 4.17 -2.95
CA ALA A 19 7.17 4.02 -4.37
C ALA A 19 7.00 2.57 -4.91
N PRO A 20 7.55 1.51 -4.27
CA PRO A 20 7.32 0.14 -4.73
C PRO A 20 5.86 -0.31 -4.54
N ALA A 21 5.14 0.31 -3.60
CA ALA A 21 3.70 0.11 -3.39
C ALA A 21 2.87 0.45 -4.61
N LEU A 22 3.03 1.70 -5.05
CA LEU A 22 2.21 2.29 -6.09
C LEU A 22 2.46 1.54 -7.39
N LEU A 23 3.72 1.15 -7.65
CA LEU A 23 4.10 0.41 -8.84
C LEU A 23 3.48 -1.00 -8.85
N ALA A 24 3.51 -1.71 -7.71
CA ALA A 24 2.83 -3.01 -7.59
C ALA A 24 1.30 -2.88 -7.73
N ALA A 25 0.70 -1.90 -7.06
CA ALA A 25 -0.74 -1.63 -7.14
C ALA A 25 -1.18 -1.28 -8.58
N LEU A 26 -0.37 -0.51 -9.30
CA LEU A 26 -0.61 -0.15 -10.70
C LEU A 26 -0.59 -1.40 -11.60
N VAL A 27 0.46 -2.23 -11.49
CA VAL A 27 0.59 -3.46 -12.29
C VAL A 27 -0.58 -4.41 -12.04
N VAL A 28 -0.92 -4.63 -10.77
CA VAL A 28 -2.03 -5.51 -10.38
C VAL A 28 -3.37 -4.93 -10.86
N GLY A 29 -3.61 -3.63 -10.67
CA GLY A 29 -4.83 -2.96 -11.11
C GLY A 29 -5.03 -3.04 -12.64
N VAL A 30 -3.96 -2.85 -13.41
CA VAL A 30 -3.99 -3.00 -14.87
C VAL A 30 -4.29 -4.45 -15.26
N PHE A 31 -3.63 -5.43 -14.65
CA PHE A 31 -3.82 -6.85 -14.96
C PHE A 31 -5.27 -7.30 -14.70
N VAL A 32 -5.84 -6.84 -13.60
CA VAL A 32 -7.23 -7.09 -13.20
C VAL A 32 -8.23 -6.46 -14.17
N GLY A 33 -8.00 -5.19 -14.53
CA GLY A 33 -8.86 -4.48 -15.49
C GLY A 33 -8.85 -5.16 -16.87
N LEU A 34 -7.68 -5.65 -17.30
CA LEU A 34 -7.54 -6.40 -18.56
C LEU A 34 -8.31 -7.72 -18.52
N LEU A 35 -8.23 -8.49 -17.43
CA LEU A 35 -9.02 -9.73 -17.27
C LEU A 35 -10.52 -9.44 -17.30
N GLN A 36 -10.97 -8.39 -16.61
CA GLN A 36 -12.38 -7.99 -16.62
C GLN A 36 -12.86 -7.62 -18.05
N SER A 37 -12.02 -6.95 -18.84
CA SER A 37 -12.34 -6.55 -20.21
C SER A 37 -12.29 -7.72 -21.20
N ALA A 38 -11.30 -8.60 -21.07
CA ALA A 38 -11.07 -9.71 -22.00
C ALA A 38 -12.14 -10.82 -21.91
N LEU A 39 -12.70 -11.06 -20.73
CA LEU A 39 -13.71 -12.10 -20.51
C LEU A 39 -15.13 -11.73 -21.01
N GLN A 40 -15.38 -10.48 -21.44
CA GLN A 40 -16.65 -10.00 -22.03
C GLN A 40 -17.93 -10.57 -21.38
N VAL A 41 -17.96 -10.69 -20.05
CA VAL A 41 -19.11 -11.27 -19.34
C VAL A 41 -20.27 -10.27 -19.36
N GLN A 42 -21.27 -10.54 -20.20
CA GLN A 42 -22.50 -9.75 -20.33
C GLN A 42 -23.60 -10.21 -19.34
N ASP A 43 -23.37 -11.32 -18.62
CA ASP A 43 -24.27 -11.88 -17.62
C ASP A 43 -23.88 -11.43 -16.20
N GLN A 44 -24.73 -10.64 -15.56
CA GLN A 44 -24.42 -9.98 -14.28
C GLN A 44 -24.11 -10.96 -13.13
N ALA A 45 -24.67 -12.17 -13.14
CA ALA A 45 -24.42 -13.15 -12.08
C ALA A 45 -22.98 -13.72 -12.15
N ILE A 46 -22.52 -14.05 -13.36
CA ILE A 46 -21.17 -14.57 -13.59
C ILE A 46 -20.12 -13.48 -13.37
N ALA A 47 -20.43 -12.23 -13.73
CA ALA A 47 -19.56 -11.09 -13.48
C ALA A 47 -19.32 -10.85 -11.97
N TYR A 48 -20.32 -11.11 -11.13
CA TYR A 48 -20.19 -10.95 -9.67
C TYR A 48 -19.23 -11.98 -9.07
N VAL A 49 -19.34 -13.25 -9.48
CA VAL A 49 -18.46 -14.33 -9.01
C VAL A 49 -17.03 -14.11 -9.51
N LEU A 50 -16.85 -13.74 -10.78
CA LEU A 50 -15.54 -13.44 -11.34
C LEU A 50 -14.90 -12.24 -10.61
N LYS A 51 -15.67 -11.19 -10.33
CA LYS A 51 -15.19 -10.01 -9.59
C LYS A 51 -14.76 -10.38 -8.16
N LEU A 52 -15.49 -11.23 -7.45
CA LEU A 52 -15.10 -11.71 -6.12
C LEU A 52 -13.83 -12.56 -6.16
N ALA A 53 -13.71 -13.49 -7.11
CA ALA A 53 -12.51 -14.32 -7.27
C ALA A 53 -11.28 -13.46 -7.55
N VAL A 54 -11.42 -12.45 -8.42
CA VAL A 54 -10.36 -11.52 -8.76
C VAL A 54 -9.98 -10.64 -7.55
N VAL A 55 -10.96 -10.13 -6.79
CA VAL A 55 -10.68 -9.38 -5.54
C VAL A 55 -9.97 -10.24 -4.50
N CYS A 56 -10.37 -11.50 -4.31
CA CYS A 56 -9.67 -12.43 -3.44
C CYS A 56 -8.21 -12.65 -3.90
N LEU A 57 -8.00 -12.84 -5.20
CA LEU A 57 -6.66 -13.06 -5.75
C LEU A 57 -5.77 -11.83 -5.58
N ILE A 58 -6.32 -10.63 -5.80
CA ILE A 58 -5.64 -9.37 -5.50
C ILE A 58 -5.29 -9.27 -4.02
N LEU A 59 -6.24 -9.55 -3.11
CA LEU A 59 -5.99 -9.51 -1.68
C LEU A 59 -4.87 -10.47 -1.26
N LEU A 60 -4.81 -11.67 -1.85
CA LEU A 60 -3.72 -12.63 -1.61
C LEU A 60 -2.37 -12.10 -2.13
N MET A 61 -2.32 -11.51 -3.32
CA MET A 61 -1.09 -10.91 -3.84
C MET A 61 -0.66 -9.67 -3.02
N MET A 62 -1.63 -8.86 -2.62
CA MET A 62 -1.42 -7.61 -1.88
C MET A 62 -1.14 -7.87 -0.39
N SER A 63 -1.47 -9.05 0.13
CA SER A 63 -1.24 -9.46 1.53
C SER A 63 0.21 -9.27 1.96
N ARG A 64 1.17 -9.76 1.16
CA ARG A 64 2.60 -9.63 1.46
C ARG A 64 3.05 -8.17 1.49
N TRP A 65 2.51 -7.36 0.59
CA TRP A 65 2.87 -5.96 0.44
C TRP A 65 2.25 -5.08 1.54
N LEU A 66 1.01 -5.39 1.96
CA LEU A 66 0.34 -4.74 3.10
C LEU A 66 1.12 -4.93 4.40
N LEU A 67 1.64 -6.14 4.62
CA LEU A 67 2.48 -6.46 5.78
C LEU A 67 3.78 -5.64 5.78
N GLN A 68 4.42 -5.46 4.63
CA GLN A 68 5.62 -4.61 4.50
C GLN A 68 5.34 -3.14 4.83
N THR A 69 4.18 -2.63 4.40
CA THR A 69 3.77 -1.25 4.73
C THR A 69 3.50 -1.06 6.21
N LEU A 70 2.81 -2.02 6.83
CA LEU A 70 2.58 -1.99 8.27
C LEU A 70 3.92 -1.96 9.03
N ASP A 71 4.87 -2.82 8.67
CA ASP A 71 6.19 -2.86 9.30
C ASP A 71 6.95 -1.52 9.18
N GLN A 72 6.91 -0.89 8.00
CA GLN A 72 7.48 0.44 7.78
C GLN A 72 6.81 1.53 8.63
N LEU A 73 5.48 1.49 8.76
CA LEU A 73 4.74 2.42 9.62
C LEU A 73 5.08 2.20 11.10
N PHE A 74 5.17 0.95 11.56
CA PHE A 74 5.59 0.62 12.91
C PHE A 74 7.01 1.10 13.19
N GLY A 75 7.95 0.91 12.25
CA GLY A 75 9.32 1.42 12.34
C GLY A 75 9.36 2.96 12.42
N ALA A 76 8.57 3.64 11.59
CA ALA A 76 8.47 5.10 11.63
C ALA A 76 7.92 5.59 12.98
N ILE A 77 6.82 5.02 13.47
CA ILE A 77 6.24 5.38 14.77
C ILE A 77 7.23 5.12 15.91
N TYR A 78 7.94 3.98 15.89
CA TYR A 78 8.92 3.64 16.91
C TYR A 78 10.11 4.61 16.94
N LEU A 79 10.47 5.25 15.82
CA LEU A 79 11.49 6.29 15.77
C LEU A 79 10.98 7.65 16.28
N LEU A 80 9.67 7.92 16.19
CA LEU A 80 9.06 9.13 16.76
C LEU A 80 8.86 9.04 18.29
N VAL A 81 8.63 7.85 18.85
CA VAL A 81 8.42 7.63 20.30
C VAL A 81 9.61 8.05 21.20
N PRO A 82 10.89 7.74 20.90
CA PRO A 82 12.01 8.21 21.72
C PRO A 82 12.19 9.73 21.65
N GLY A 83 11.74 10.38 20.58
CA GLY A 83 11.72 11.84 20.44
C GLY A 83 10.76 12.55 21.42
N MET A 84 9.70 11.87 21.87
CA MET A 84 8.78 12.41 22.89
C MET A 84 9.27 12.26 24.33
N LYS A 85 10.34 11.49 24.58
CA LYS A 85 10.92 11.35 25.93
C LYS A 85 12.24 12.11 26.13
N ALA A 86 12.83 12.68 25.08
CA ALA A 86 14.07 13.45 25.15
C ALA A 86 13.85 14.99 25.13
N GLY A 87 12.60 15.45 25.08
CA GLY A 87 12.21 16.86 25.12
C GLY A 87 11.58 17.30 26.44
N SER A 88 11.97 16.70 27.57
CA SER A 88 11.65 17.18 28.92
C SER A 88 12.64 16.60 29.93
N ILE A 89 13.88 17.09 29.88
CA ILE A 89 14.79 17.28 31.02
C ILE A 89 15.77 18.38 30.66
#